data_AF-A0A1J4KJG2-F1
#
_entry.id   AF-A0A1J4KJG2-F1
#
_cell.length_a   1.000
_cell.length_b   1.000
_cell.length_c   1.000
_cell.angle_alpha   90.00
_cell.angle_beta   90.00
_cell.angle_gamma   90.00
#
_symmetry.space_group_name_H-M   'P 1'
#
loop_
_entity.id
_entity.type
_entity.pdbx_description
1 polymer ?
#
loop_
_entity_poly.entity_id
_entity_poly.type
_entity_poly.pdbx_seq_one_letter_code
_entity_poly.pdbx_strand_id
1 'polypeptide(L)'
;MFDINFGNNSQADTVLIDWLCEGTRKPSVYNNILCVLNTGQVLVYLVRSKKSDYFFSFNGETRNHQPEFISGNSLELTTRMKLGLSDFVAFSSTTSVSCIYHFTPIPMKHLIRAELCADKTLLLIYGMMHHNVPSFCIFQIGSLPKDKFELTMLYSDSILGVSSVSLNPNSLSIFVLPRALPSYVAEIELPFSLPEHYQHRMISKVMMASGHTDKISHISAVPVSEVDFQFITWSDEEIPEIIIWKISENDQYFCWNFKFTIPVFIQNLSIDHSGRFIGLVLMVGFKTVICIWEIVEDGFEQYNFVANKFGELINAKWGSSMTDQCPESYMAIGTNGIIEHVMTTLKFWNQPPIEMTNFTDLNQLTRFYMNKNRELHVIDLADFDRHQGPITISPEKYPPFPLLKAKYSDNYETSTGMHLYRCCNCRMPLIHPLVSRSEDGIFEQCYCSRECQKKHWPIFMAAKQAGFFDAEMEFATHT
;
A
#
# COMPACT_ATOMS: atom_id res chain seq x y z
N MET A 1 8.41 -1.09 -30.69
CA MET A 1 7.40 -0.06 -30.38
C MET A 1 6.14 -0.84 -30.07
N PHE A 2 5.96 -1.19 -28.80
CA PHE A 2 4.82 -1.99 -28.35
C PHE A 2 3.94 -1.08 -27.51
N ASP A 3 2.77 -0.73 -28.06
CA ASP A 3 1.64 -0.21 -27.31
C ASP A 3 1.13 -1.36 -26.43
N ILE A 4 1.55 -1.36 -25.16
CA ILE A 4 0.88 -2.15 -24.13
C ILE A 4 -0.30 -1.29 -23.68
N ASN A 5 -1.46 -1.66 -24.20
CA ASN A 5 -2.75 -1.15 -23.76
C ASN A 5 -2.90 -1.46 -22.27
N PHE A 6 -2.65 -0.48 -21.40
CA PHE A 6 -3.15 -0.52 -20.02
C PHE A 6 -4.67 -0.38 -20.12
N GLY A 7 -5.34 -1.52 -20.29
CA GLY A 7 -6.80 -1.61 -20.16
C GLY A 7 -7.22 -1.00 -18.83
N ASN A 8 -8.31 -0.25 -18.88
CA ASN A 8 -9.03 0.44 -17.80
C ASN A 8 -9.01 -0.28 -16.43
N ASN A 9 -7.91 -0.18 -15.67
CA ASN A 9 -7.90 -0.53 -14.26
C ASN A 9 -8.58 0.60 -13.47
N SER A 10 -9.84 0.40 -13.09
CA SER A 10 -10.54 1.23 -12.10
C SER A 10 -9.90 1.02 -10.73
N GLN A 11 -8.77 1.67 -10.48
CA GLN A 11 -8.14 1.62 -9.17
C GLN A 11 -9.10 2.20 -8.12
N ALA A 12 -9.11 1.55 -6.96
CA ALA A 12 -9.75 2.04 -5.76
C ALA A 12 -9.43 3.53 -5.52
N ASP A 13 -10.47 4.36 -5.32
CA ASP A 13 -10.27 5.74 -4.86
C ASP A 13 -9.60 5.80 -3.47
N THR A 14 -9.63 4.69 -2.73
CA THR A 14 -8.95 4.49 -1.45
C THR A 14 -7.65 3.73 -1.61
N VAL A 15 -6.53 4.38 -1.31
CA VAL A 15 -5.17 3.81 -1.34
C VAL A 15 -4.93 2.91 -0.13
N LEU A 16 -5.35 3.36 1.06
CA LEU A 16 -5.19 2.64 2.31
C LEU A 16 -6.42 2.85 3.19
N ILE A 17 -6.88 1.78 3.83
CA ILE A 17 -7.78 1.83 4.97
C ILE A 17 -7.28 0.85 6.03
N ASP A 18 -7.11 1.32 7.25
CA ASP A 18 -6.63 0.52 8.36
C ASP A 18 -7.09 1.11 9.70
N TRP A 19 -7.07 0.32 10.76
CA TRP A 19 -7.40 0.78 12.10
C TRP A 19 -6.16 1.31 12.83
N LEU A 20 -6.35 2.35 13.64
CA LEU A 20 -5.33 2.90 14.53
C LEU A 20 -5.52 2.28 15.93
N CYS A 21 -4.51 1.60 16.45
CA CYS A 21 -4.53 0.94 17.76
C CYS A 21 -4.92 1.89 18.93
N GLU A 22 -5.46 1.30 20.00
CA GLU A 22 -5.84 2.01 21.24
C GLU A 22 -4.64 2.66 21.93
N GLY A 23 -4.51 3.97 21.78
CA GLY A 23 -3.73 4.79 22.69
C GLY A 23 -4.44 5.02 24.03
N THR A 24 -5.08 4.03 24.69
CA THR A 24 -5.47 4.17 26.11
C THR A 24 -5.76 2.81 26.79
N ARG A 25 -5.37 2.70 28.06
CA ARG A 25 -5.59 1.56 28.98
C ARG A 25 -7.07 1.31 29.40
N LYS A 26 -8.05 1.59 28.54
CA LYS A 26 -9.48 1.29 28.77
C LYS A 26 -10.09 0.81 27.46
N PRO A 27 -11.02 -0.18 27.48
CA PRO A 27 -11.76 -0.54 26.28
C PRO A 27 -12.52 0.70 25.81
N SER A 28 -12.02 1.31 24.75
CA SER A 28 -12.59 2.52 24.19
C SER A 28 -13.91 2.14 23.51
N VAL A 29 -14.95 2.94 23.74
CA VAL A 29 -16.26 2.78 23.08
C VAL A 29 -16.14 3.06 21.57
N TYR A 30 -15.02 3.62 21.14
CA TYR A 30 -14.77 4.03 19.77
C TYR A 30 -13.40 3.58 19.29
N ASN A 31 -13.32 3.23 18.01
CA ASN A 31 -12.08 2.98 17.30
C ASN A 31 -11.86 4.04 16.23
N ASN A 32 -10.62 4.21 15.82
CA ASN A 32 -10.23 5.15 14.79
C ASN A 32 -9.79 4.38 13.54
N ILE A 33 -10.39 4.69 12.40
CA ILE A 33 -10.02 4.13 11.11
C ILE A 33 -9.34 5.22 10.28
N LEU A 34 -8.08 5.00 9.93
CA LEU A 34 -7.34 5.84 9.00
C LEU A 34 -7.69 5.45 7.57
N CYS A 35 -7.92 6.45 6.72
CA CYS A 35 -8.17 6.28 5.31
C CYS A 35 -7.33 7.27 4.50
N VAL A 36 -6.59 6.78 3.51
CA VAL A 36 -5.81 7.61 2.56
C VAL A 36 -6.46 7.49 1.19
N LEU A 37 -6.86 8.63 0.63
CA LEU A 37 -7.52 8.70 -0.68
C LEU A 37 -6.54 9.11 -1.77
N ASN A 38 -6.78 8.63 -2.99
CA ASN A 38 -6.01 9.00 -4.18
C ASN A 38 -6.14 10.50 -4.53
N THR A 39 -7.14 11.19 -3.98
CA THR A 39 -7.36 12.62 -4.12
C THR A 39 -6.46 13.49 -3.25
N GLY A 40 -5.64 12.87 -2.40
CA GLY A 40 -4.74 13.61 -1.53
C GLY A 40 -5.26 13.85 -0.11
N GLN A 41 -6.39 13.27 0.27
CA GLN A 41 -6.96 13.44 1.60
C GLN A 41 -6.56 12.29 2.53
N VAL A 42 -6.17 12.62 3.75
CA VAL A 42 -6.00 11.65 4.84
C VAL A 42 -7.08 11.90 5.89
N LEU A 43 -7.96 10.91 6.06
CA LEU A 43 -9.14 10.97 6.89
C LEU A 43 -9.00 10.03 8.08
N VAL A 44 -9.51 10.44 9.24
CA VAL A 44 -9.75 9.55 10.38
C VAL A 44 -11.23 9.52 10.69
N TYR A 45 -11.79 8.32 10.67
CA TYR A 45 -13.17 8.02 11.06
C TYR A 45 -13.21 7.53 12.51
N LEU A 46 -13.98 8.21 13.34
CA LEU A 46 -14.33 7.73 14.67
C LEU A 46 -15.55 6.83 14.56
N VAL A 47 -15.34 5.53 14.76
CA VAL A 47 -16.36 4.49 14.63
C VAL A 47 -16.64 3.84 15.99
N ARG A 48 -17.85 3.34 16.23
CA ARG A 48 -18.17 2.57 17.45
C ARG A 48 -17.48 1.21 17.44
N SER A 49 -17.01 0.78 18.60
CA SER A 49 -16.29 -0.49 18.75
C SER A 49 -17.19 -1.72 18.75
N LYS A 50 -18.46 -1.57 19.14
CA LYS A 50 -19.42 -2.67 19.20
C LYS A 50 -20.39 -2.61 18.03
N LYS A 51 -20.60 -3.77 17.42
CA LYS A 51 -21.61 -3.98 16.38
C LYS A 51 -23.02 -3.55 16.80
N SER A 52 -23.39 -3.76 18.08
CA SER A 52 -24.69 -3.38 18.63
C SER A 52 -25.00 -1.88 18.54
N ASP A 53 -24.00 -1.06 18.26
CA ASP A 53 -24.12 0.39 18.23
C ASP A 53 -24.49 0.93 16.83
N TYR A 54 -24.70 0.03 15.86
CA TYR A 54 -25.05 0.36 14.48
C TYR A 54 -26.48 -0.08 14.14
N PHE A 55 -27.19 0.76 13.40
CA PHE A 55 -28.49 0.42 12.83
C PHE A 55 -28.32 0.06 11.36
N PHE A 56 -28.76 -1.12 10.96
CA PHE A 56 -28.68 -1.58 9.58
C PHE A 56 -30.04 -1.34 8.89
N SER A 57 -30.01 -0.61 7.77
CA SER A 57 -31.19 -0.47 6.92
C SER A 57 -31.11 -1.44 5.74
N PHE A 58 -32.22 -2.08 5.44
CA PHE A 58 -32.41 -2.84 4.21
C PHE A 58 -33.40 -2.07 3.33
N ASN A 59 -33.01 -1.68 2.11
CA ASN A 59 -33.85 -0.93 1.16
C ASN A 59 -34.45 0.40 1.70
N GLY A 60 -33.82 1.06 2.67
CA GLY A 60 -34.29 2.35 3.21
C GLY A 60 -35.29 2.24 4.37
N GLU A 61 -35.69 1.03 4.78
CA GLU A 61 -36.42 0.82 6.03
C GLU A 61 -35.42 0.54 7.16
N THR A 62 -35.38 1.41 8.18
CA THR A 62 -34.58 1.20 9.39
C THR A 62 -35.22 0.10 10.24
N ARG A 63 -34.53 -1.04 10.41
CA ARG A 63 -34.95 -2.05 11.38
C ARG A 63 -34.13 -1.90 12.65
N ASN A 64 -34.81 -1.65 13.76
CA ASN A 64 -34.22 -1.91 15.07
C ASN A 64 -34.06 -3.43 15.22
N HIS A 65 -32.96 -3.88 15.82
CA HIS A 65 -32.75 -5.29 16.16
C HIS A 65 -33.80 -5.77 17.17
N GLN A 66 -34.99 -6.14 16.68
CA GLN A 66 -35.73 -7.25 17.26
C GLN A 66 -35.63 -8.42 16.28
N PRO A 67 -35.17 -9.60 16.73
CA PRO A 67 -35.15 -10.79 15.90
C PRO A 67 -36.59 -11.24 15.68
N GLU A 68 -37.27 -10.70 14.66
CA GLU A 68 -38.46 -11.34 14.15
C GLU A 68 -38.01 -12.53 13.29
N PHE A 69 -38.22 -13.73 13.83
CA PHE A 69 -38.15 -14.97 13.06
C PHE A 69 -39.15 -14.89 11.90
N ILE A 70 -38.71 -14.44 10.72
CA ILE A 70 -39.52 -14.47 9.51
C ILE A 70 -39.68 -15.95 9.11
N SER A 71 -40.91 -16.44 9.10
CA SER A 71 -41.24 -17.83 8.76
C SER A 71 -40.81 -18.15 7.32
N GLY A 72 -40.08 -19.25 7.16
CA GLY A 72 -39.26 -19.57 5.99
C GLY A 72 -39.96 -19.92 4.68
N ASN A 73 -41.17 -19.43 4.39
CA ASN A 73 -41.97 -19.85 3.23
C ASN A 73 -42.50 -18.71 2.34
N SER A 74 -41.82 -17.56 2.25
CA SER A 74 -42.23 -16.53 1.26
C SER A 74 -41.54 -16.73 -0.09
N LEU A 75 -42.33 -16.77 -1.16
CA LEU A 75 -41.86 -16.82 -2.57
C LEU A 75 -41.02 -15.58 -2.95
N GLU A 76 -41.15 -14.49 -2.17
CA GLU A 76 -40.30 -13.31 -2.27
C GLU A 76 -38.85 -13.59 -1.83
N LEU A 77 -38.62 -14.46 -0.83
CA LEU A 77 -37.26 -14.86 -0.42
C LEU A 77 -36.54 -15.57 -1.58
N THR A 78 -37.21 -16.46 -2.32
CA THR A 78 -36.59 -17.23 -3.40
C THR A 78 -36.18 -16.36 -4.60
N THR A 79 -36.89 -15.25 -4.82
CA THR A 79 -36.55 -14.27 -5.87
C THR A 79 -35.46 -13.31 -5.38
N ARG A 80 -35.45 -12.98 -4.07
CA ARG A 80 -34.41 -12.18 -3.39
C ARG A 80 -33.09 -12.92 -3.16
N MET A 81 -33.10 -14.26 -3.10
CA MET A 81 -31.91 -15.14 -2.97
C MET A 81 -30.99 -15.14 -4.20
N LYS A 82 -31.43 -14.66 -5.36
CA LYS A 82 -30.61 -14.59 -6.58
C LYS A 82 -29.72 -13.36 -6.68
N LEU A 83 -29.88 -12.39 -5.79
CA LEU A 83 -29.15 -11.13 -5.78
C LEU A 83 -28.25 -11.11 -4.55
N GLY A 84 -26.93 -11.08 -4.77
CA GLY A 84 -25.89 -11.10 -3.73
C GLY A 84 -25.92 -9.90 -2.79
N LEU A 85 -24.99 -9.91 -1.81
CA LEU A 85 -24.76 -8.91 -0.75
C LEU A 85 -25.69 -7.69 -0.85
N SER A 86 -26.76 -7.64 -0.07
CA SER A 86 -27.52 -6.41 0.08
C SER A 86 -26.68 -5.39 0.85
N ASP A 87 -26.46 -4.22 0.28
CA ASP A 87 -25.83 -3.09 0.96
C ASP A 87 -26.61 -2.76 2.24
N PHE A 88 -26.07 -3.14 3.39
CA PHE A 88 -26.56 -2.63 4.65
C PHE A 88 -25.84 -1.32 4.93
N VAL A 89 -26.54 -0.21 4.72
CA VAL A 89 -26.03 1.08 5.20
C VAL A 89 -26.20 1.07 6.72
N ALA A 90 -25.07 1.04 7.42
CA ALA A 90 -25.06 1.13 8.86
C ALA A 90 -24.97 2.59 9.28
N PHE A 91 -25.98 3.03 10.01
CA PHE A 91 -25.99 4.35 10.61
C PHE A 91 -25.56 4.23 12.07
N SER A 92 -24.51 4.97 12.43
CA SER A 92 -24.20 5.27 13.82
C SER A 92 -24.64 6.71 14.08
N SER A 93 -25.29 6.94 15.22
CA SER A 93 -25.71 8.29 15.63
C SER A 93 -24.54 9.25 15.87
N THR A 94 -23.29 8.76 15.87
CA THR A 94 -22.09 9.53 16.25
C THR A 94 -20.84 9.25 15.42
N THR A 95 -20.95 8.83 14.15
CA THR A 95 -19.76 8.78 13.28
C THR A 95 -19.28 10.18 12.96
N SER A 96 -18.03 10.47 13.31
CA SER A 96 -17.37 11.72 12.93
C SER A 96 -16.18 11.42 12.04
N VAL A 97 -15.98 12.26 11.02
CA VAL A 97 -14.85 12.18 10.11
C VAL A 97 -14.03 13.45 10.25
N SER A 98 -12.72 13.30 10.35
CA SER A 98 -11.78 14.42 10.39
C SER A 98 -10.76 14.26 9.28
N CYS A 99 -10.54 15.31 8.50
CA CYS A 99 -9.42 15.37 7.56
C CYS A 99 -8.20 15.87 8.34
N ILE A 100 -7.22 15.00 8.56
CA ILE A 100 -6.05 15.30 9.38
C ILE A 100 -4.87 15.78 8.55
N TYR A 101 -4.90 15.56 7.22
CA TYR A 101 -3.88 16.04 6.31
C TYR A 101 -4.40 16.13 4.87
N HIS A 102 -3.79 17.04 4.08
CA HIS A 102 -4.03 17.15 2.65
C HIS A 102 -2.69 17.23 1.90
N PHE A 103 -2.50 16.36 0.92
CA PHE A 103 -1.36 16.38 0.00
C PHE A 103 -1.83 16.56 -1.44
N THR A 104 -0.95 17.04 -2.30
CA THR A 104 -1.21 17.06 -3.75
C THR A 104 -0.71 15.75 -4.34
N PRO A 105 -1.54 14.89 -4.95
CA PRO A 105 -1.06 13.68 -5.60
C PRO A 105 -0.24 14.00 -6.86
N ILE A 106 0.67 13.11 -7.25
CA ILE A 106 1.29 13.19 -8.58
C ILE A 106 0.16 13.05 -9.63
N PRO A 107 0.17 13.83 -10.73
CA PRO A 107 -0.89 13.80 -11.76
C PRO A 107 -1.06 12.44 -12.47
N MET A 108 -0.14 11.49 -12.26
CA MET A 108 -0.28 10.10 -12.71
C MET A 108 -1.04 9.29 -11.66
N LYS A 109 -2.29 8.94 -11.98
CA LYS A 109 -3.24 8.27 -11.07
C LYS A 109 -2.72 6.98 -10.41
N HIS A 110 -1.76 6.29 -11.02
CA HIS A 110 -1.32 4.94 -10.61
C HIS A 110 -0.09 4.90 -9.68
N LEU A 111 0.42 6.05 -9.22
CA LEU A 111 1.68 6.09 -8.46
C LEU A 111 1.50 6.28 -6.95
N ILE A 112 0.27 6.41 -6.45
CA ILE A 112 0.06 6.66 -5.02
C ILE A 112 0.00 5.33 -4.27
N ARG A 113 0.89 5.17 -3.29
CA ARG A 113 0.89 4.05 -2.35
C ARG A 113 1.00 4.62 -0.94
N ALA A 114 0.30 3.99 0.01
CA ALA A 114 0.40 4.32 1.41
C ALA A 114 0.60 3.05 2.24
N GLU A 115 1.40 3.16 3.29
CA GLU A 115 1.78 2.05 4.16
C GLU A 115 1.86 2.54 5.60
N LEU A 116 1.29 1.77 6.53
CA LEU A 116 1.44 2.00 7.96
C LEU A 116 2.51 1.09 8.52
N CYS A 117 3.32 1.62 9.43
CA CYS A 117 4.20 0.79 10.25
C CYS A 117 3.38 -0.20 11.10
N ALA A 118 3.98 -1.32 11.50
CA ALA A 118 3.32 -2.36 12.28
C ALA A 118 2.72 -1.82 13.60
N ASP A 119 3.42 -0.90 14.26
CA ASP A 119 2.99 -0.23 15.49
C ASP A 119 1.97 0.91 15.26
N LYS A 120 1.64 1.18 13.98
CA LYS A 120 0.71 2.24 13.53
C LYS A 120 1.12 3.65 13.95
N THR A 121 2.39 3.90 14.25
CA THR A 121 2.88 5.24 14.64
C THR A 121 3.37 6.07 13.46
N LEU A 122 3.80 5.41 12.38
CA LEU A 122 4.30 6.04 11.16
C LEU A 122 3.42 5.71 9.96
N LEU A 123 3.20 6.72 9.12
CA LEU A 123 2.54 6.61 7.82
C LEU A 123 3.51 7.02 6.72
N LEU A 124 3.78 6.11 5.79
CA LEU A 124 4.51 6.37 4.56
C LEU A 124 3.48 6.65 3.45
N ILE A 125 3.68 7.75 2.71
CA ILE A 125 2.94 8.06 1.48
C ILE A 125 3.95 8.24 0.34
N TYR A 126 3.90 7.34 -0.63
CA TYR A 126 4.61 7.45 -1.91
C TYR A 126 3.66 8.00 -2.97
N GLY A 127 4.18 8.84 -3.88
CA GLY A 127 3.39 9.34 -5.01
C GLY A 127 2.72 10.70 -4.78
N MET A 128 3.25 11.51 -3.87
CA MET A 128 2.76 12.87 -3.61
C MET A 128 3.71 13.94 -4.16
N MET A 129 3.17 15.12 -4.41
CA MET A 129 3.91 16.32 -4.78
C MET A 129 4.24 17.09 -3.50
N HIS A 130 5.52 17.12 -3.15
CA HIS A 130 6.03 18.00 -2.10
C HIS A 130 6.86 19.09 -2.76
N HIS A 131 6.54 20.36 -2.52
CA HIS A 131 7.24 21.48 -3.16
C HIS A 131 7.23 21.42 -4.70
N ASN A 132 6.12 20.94 -5.28
CA ASN A 132 5.95 20.73 -6.71
C ASN A 132 6.95 19.74 -7.36
N VAL A 133 7.52 18.84 -6.55
CA VAL A 133 8.37 17.73 -6.99
C VAL A 133 7.75 16.40 -6.54
N PRO A 134 7.74 15.36 -7.39
CA PRO A 134 7.39 14.00 -6.99
C PRO A 134 8.25 13.51 -5.83
N SER A 135 7.60 13.07 -4.76
CA SER A 135 8.25 12.71 -3.50
C SER A 135 7.54 11.52 -2.84
N PHE A 136 8.25 10.93 -1.90
CA PHE A 136 7.62 10.18 -0.82
C PHE A 136 7.87 10.90 0.51
N CYS A 137 6.91 10.79 1.40
CA CYS A 137 6.96 11.42 2.71
C CYS A 137 6.58 10.42 3.80
N ILE A 138 7.21 10.59 4.95
CA ILE A 138 6.93 9.80 6.16
C ILE A 138 6.39 10.75 7.21
N PHE A 139 5.27 10.38 7.78
CA PHE A 139 4.56 11.15 8.78
C PHE A 139 4.53 10.39 10.10
N GLN A 140 4.74 11.10 11.20
CA GLN A 140 4.37 10.64 12.52
C GLN A 140 2.89 10.89 12.75
N ILE A 141 2.18 9.89 13.25
CA ILE A 141 0.80 10.00 13.68
C ILE A 141 0.79 10.41 15.15
N GLY A 142 0.52 11.69 15.40
CA GLY A 142 0.38 12.25 16.74
C GLY A 142 -1.07 12.13 17.23
N SER A 143 -1.24 11.73 18.51
CA SER A 143 -2.53 11.81 19.19
C SER A 143 -2.56 13.06 20.07
N LEU A 144 -3.55 13.92 19.83
CA LEU A 144 -3.84 15.12 20.60
C LEU A 144 -4.95 14.84 21.64
N PRO A 145 -5.09 15.69 22.67
CA PRO A 145 -6.22 15.60 23.61
C PRO A 145 -7.57 15.57 22.88
N LYS A 146 -8.50 14.73 23.37
CA LYS A 146 -9.87 14.51 22.83
C LYS A 146 -9.92 13.71 21.52
N ASP A 147 -9.09 12.66 21.38
CA ASP A 147 -9.12 11.72 20.24
C ASP A 147 -8.94 12.41 18.88
N LYS A 148 -8.20 13.52 18.86
CA LYS A 148 -7.82 14.21 17.62
C LYS A 148 -6.48 13.69 17.16
N PHE A 149 -6.33 13.48 15.86
CA PHE A 149 -5.06 13.06 15.26
C PHE A 149 -4.45 14.20 14.47
N GLU A 150 -3.12 14.26 14.48
CA GLU A 150 -2.34 15.14 13.62
C GLU A 150 -1.26 14.33 12.89
N LEU A 151 -0.93 14.74 11.66
CA LEU A 151 0.20 14.20 10.93
C LEU A 151 1.34 15.22 10.93
N THR A 152 2.49 14.81 11.46
CA THR A 152 3.72 15.59 11.43
C THR A 152 4.68 14.95 10.43
N MET A 153 5.04 15.66 9.37
CA MET A 153 6.02 15.16 8.40
C MET A 153 7.39 15.08 9.06
N LEU A 154 7.95 13.88 9.16
CA LEU A 154 9.29 13.62 9.69
C LEU A 154 10.35 13.65 8.59
N TYR A 155 9.98 13.13 7.43
CA TYR A 155 10.91 12.96 6.33
C TYR A 155 10.21 13.14 4.99
N SER A 156 10.91 13.75 4.05
CA SER A 156 10.52 13.82 2.65
C SER A 156 11.75 13.64 1.80
N ASP A 157 11.62 12.86 0.73
CA ASP A 157 12.63 12.78 -0.32
C ASP A 157 12.01 12.86 -1.71
N SER A 158 12.53 13.81 -2.49
CA SER A 158 12.15 14.11 -3.87
C SER A 158 13.25 13.79 -4.88
N ILE A 159 14.45 13.42 -4.41
CA ILE A 159 15.69 13.37 -5.20
C ILE A 159 16.27 11.96 -5.29
N LEU A 160 16.02 11.12 -4.28
CA LEU A 160 16.48 9.73 -4.17
C LEU A 160 15.97 8.84 -5.33
N GLY A 161 14.90 9.27 -6.02
CA GLY A 161 14.40 8.61 -7.23
C GLY A 161 14.17 7.12 -7.05
N VAL A 162 13.20 6.73 -6.21
CA VAL A 162 12.91 5.32 -5.89
C VAL A 162 11.80 4.74 -6.77
N SER A 163 11.88 3.44 -7.05
CA SER A 163 10.80 2.66 -7.67
C SER A 163 9.82 2.13 -6.62
N SER A 164 10.32 1.69 -5.46
CA SER A 164 9.50 1.23 -4.34
C SER A 164 10.17 1.56 -3.00
N VAL A 165 9.37 1.65 -1.95
CA VAL A 165 9.80 1.95 -0.58
C VAL A 165 8.89 1.20 0.40
N SER A 166 9.43 0.78 1.55
CA SER A 166 8.69 0.17 2.65
C SER A 166 9.31 0.58 3.99
N LEU A 167 8.47 0.71 5.02
CA LEU A 167 8.91 1.08 6.36
C LEU A 167 9.56 -0.13 7.04
N ASN A 168 10.73 0.04 7.65
CA ASN A 168 11.28 -1.00 8.52
C ASN A 168 10.56 -0.93 9.87
N PRO A 169 9.80 -1.94 10.30
CA PRO A 169 9.05 -1.85 11.55
C PRO A 169 9.93 -2.04 12.79
N ASN A 170 11.14 -2.57 12.61
CA ASN A 170 12.06 -2.92 13.69
C ASN A 170 13.11 -1.82 13.96
N SER A 171 13.18 -0.80 13.10
CA SER A 171 14.15 0.27 13.22
C SER A 171 13.57 1.59 12.71
N LEU A 172 14.28 2.66 12.99
CA LEU A 172 13.97 3.99 12.51
C LEU A 172 14.52 4.20 11.10
N SER A 173 14.22 3.27 10.18
CA SER A 173 14.75 3.26 8.82
C SER A 173 13.68 2.90 7.78
N ILE A 174 14.03 3.06 6.51
CA ILE A 174 13.25 2.59 5.37
C ILE A 174 14.11 1.73 4.46
N PHE A 175 13.47 0.74 3.85
CA PHE A 175 14.04 0.02 2.72
C PHE A 175 13.55 0.63 1.42
N VAL A 176 14.46 0.83 0.47
CA VAL A 176 14.17 1.46 -0.82
C VAL A 176 14.77 0.68 -1.97
N LEU A 177 14.10 0.75 -3.11
CA LEU A 177 14.62 0.32 -4.41
C LEU A 177 14.98 1.56 -5.22
N PRO A 178 16.27 1.85 -5.43
CA PRO A 178 16.65 3.02 -6.23
C PRO A 178 16.39 2.76 -7.71
N ARG A 179 15.65 3.64 -8.38
CA ARG A 179 15.35 3.53 -9.82
C ARG A 179 16.62 3.52 -10.68
N ALA A 180 17.67 4.17 -10.17
CA ALA A 180 18.96 4.25 -10.83
C ALA A 180 19.73 2.93 -10.84
N LEU A 181 19.43 2.04 -9.90
CA LEU A 181 20.15 0.82 -9.57
C LEU A 181 19.11 -0.28 -9.38
N PRO A 182 18.47 -0.75 -10.47
CA PRO A 182 17.27 -1.57 -10.42
C PRO A 182 17.47 -2.94 -9.74
N SER A 183 18.72 -3.41 -9.64
CA SER A 183 19.07 -4.67 -8.98
C SER A 183 19.42 -4.51 -7.50
N TYR A 184 19.43 -3.28 -6.99
CA TYR A 184 19.92 -2.98 -5.64
C TYR A 184 18.77 -2.64 -4.69
N VAL A 185 18.95 -3.06 -3.44
CA VAL A 185 18.15 -2.62 -2.30
C VAL A 185 19.03 -1.72 -1.44
N ALA A 186 18.42 -0.71 -0.83
CA ALA A 186 19.07 0.20 0.08
C ALA A 186 18.30 0.35 1.40
N GLU A 187 19.00 0.35 2.54
CA GLU A 187 18.44 0.80 3.82
C GLU A 187 18.86 2.25 4.11
N ILE A 188 17.92 3.08 4.54
CA ILE A 188 18.11 4.51 4.82
C ILE A 188 17.60 4.80 6.23
N GLU A 189 18.50 5.20 7.12
CA GLU A 189 18.14 5.70 8.44
C GLU A 189 17.41 7.05 8.33
N LEU A 190 16.32 7.18 9.10
CA LEU A 190 15.50 8.38 9.14
C LEU A 190 16.02 9.35 10.24
N PRO A 191 16.18 10.65 9.93
CA PRO A 191 16.58 11.64 10.93
C PRO A 191 15.37 12.01 11.80
N PHE A 192 15.36 11.58 13.06
CA PHE A 192 14.27 11.90 14.01
C PHE A 192 14.43 13.26 14.73
N SER A 193 15.49 14.00 14.47
CA SER A 193 15.63 15.40 14.87
C SER A 193 15.56 16.32 13.66
N LEU A 194 14.60 17.25 13.67
CA LEU A 194 14.67 18.44 12.83
C LEU A 194 15.95 19.18 13.24
N PRO A 195 16.95 19.34 12.37
CA PRO A 195 18.15 20.06 12.76
C PRO A 195 17.77 21.52 13.07
N GLU A 196 18.17 22.03 14.24
CA GLU A 196 17.88 23.40 14.71
C GLU A 196 18.38 24.48 13.74
N HIS A 197 19.33 24.12 12.87
CA HIS A 197 19.90 24.96 11.82
C HIS A 197 20.04 24.18 10.51
N TYR A 198 20.07 24.90 9.39
CA TYR A 198 20.32 24.31 8.07
C TYR A 198 21.65 23.52 8.08
N GLN A 199 21.54 22.19 8.01
CA GLN A 199 22.68 21.33 7.71
C GLN A 199 22.58 20.93 6.24
N HIS A 200 23.73 20.83 5.55
CA HIS A 200 23.80 20.11 4.28
C HIS A 200 23.08 18.78 4.48
N ARG A 201 22.14 18.45 3.58
CA ARG A 201 21.36 17.21 3.64
C ARG A 201 22.34 16.06 3.84
N MET A 202 22.49 15.56 5.07
CA MET A 202 23.36 14.44 5.34
C MET A 202 22.77 13.29 4.55
N ILE A 203 23.55 12.80 3.59
CA ILE A 203 23.18 11.62 2.85
C ILE A 203 23.17 10.51 3.89
N SER A 204 21.99 10.00 4.21
CA SER A 204 21.85 8.89 5.16
C SER A 204 22.82 7.78 4.77
N LYS A 205 23.40 7.09 5.76
CA LYS A 205 24.17 5.88 5.51
C LYS A 205 23.29 4.95 4.69
N VAL A 206 23.71 4.68 3.45
CA VAL A 206 23.03 3.73 2.56
C VAL A 206 23.78 2.43 2.65
N MET A 207 23.11 1.36 3.07
CA MET A 207 23.62 0.01 2.94
C MET A 207 23.01 -0.61 1.69
N MET A 208 23.83 -1.04 0.75
CA MET A 208 23.35 -1.55 -0.53
C MET A 208 23.64 -3.05 -0.67
N ALA A 209 22.67 -3.78 -1.22
CA ALA A 209 22.85 -5.17 -1.60
C ALA A 209 22.22 -5.43 -2.97
N SER A 210 22.85 -6.27 -3.80
CA SER A 210 22.38 -6.60 -5.15
C SER A 210 21.68 -7.95 -5.14
N GLY A 211 20.49 -8.06 -5.73
CA GLY A 211 19.77 -9.33 -5.84
C GLY A 211 20.35 -10.30 -6.86
N HIS A 212 21.41 -9.90 -7.59
CA HIS A 212 21.90 -10.58 -8.79
C HIS A 212 20.83 -10.81 -9.88
N THR A 213 19.75 -10.02 -9.83
CA THR A 213 18.64 -10.04 -10.78
C THR A 213 18.72 -8.85 -11.72
N ASP A 214 18.14 -8.96 -12.91
CA ASP A 214 18.18 -7.86 -13.88
C ASP A 214 17.39 -6.63 -13.40
N LYS A 215 16.32 -6.84 -12.62
CA LYS A 215 15.46 -5.77 -12.12
C LYS A 215 14.58 -6.23 -10.95
N ILE A 216 14.55 -5.42 -9.90
CA ILE A 216 13.64 -5.52 -8.76
C ILE A 216 12.68 -4.33 -8.83
N SER A 217 11.37 -4.57 -8.68
CA SER A 217 10.34 -3.54 -8.86
C SER A 217 9.62 -3.20 -7.57
N HIS A 218 9.49 -4.16 -6.65
CA HIS A 218 8.70 -3.99 -5.42
C HIS A 218 9.44 -4.46 -4.18
N ILE A 219 9.09 -3.87 -3.04
CA ILE A 219 9.60 -4.23 -1.71
C ILE A 219 8.49 -4.19 -0.67
N SER A 220 8.55 -5.13 0.28
CA SER A 220 7.71 -5.21 1.47
C SER A 220 8.55 -5.67 2.66
N ALA A 221 8.60 -4.86 3.71
CA ALA A 221 9.22 -5.25 4.98
C ALA A 221 8.37 -6.28 5.74
N VAL A 222 9.03 -7.09 6.56
CA VAL A 222 8.38 -8.05 7.46
C VAL A 222 7.87 -7.30 8.69
N PRO A 223 6.60 -7.47 9.10
CA PRO A 223 5.98 -6.68 10.16
C PRO A 223 6.52 -6.96 11.58
N VAL A 224 7.33 -8.01 11.77
CA VAL A 224 7.80 -8.50 13.08
C VAL A 224 9.29 -8.79 13.08
N SER A 225 9.92 -8.68 14.25
CA SER A 225 11.37 -8.88 14.44
C SER A 225 11.80 -10.33 14.71
N GLU A 226 10.86 -11.24 14.99
CA GLU A 226 11.17 -12.61 15.44
C GLU A 226 11.51 -13.57 14.30
N VAL A 227 11.42 -13.10 13.05
CA VAL A 227 11.63 -13.91 11.85
C VAL A 227 13.05 -13.69 11.32
N ASP A 228 13.60 -14.76 10.74
CA ASP A 228 14.99 -14.80 10.25
C ASP A 228 15.30 -13.88 9.06
N PHE A 229 14.33 -13.13 8.54
CA PHE A 229 14.49 -12.24 7.39
C PHE A 229 13.74 -10.92 7.63
N GLN A 230 14.15 -9.85 6.95
CA GLN A 230 13.69 -8.49 7.22
C GLN A 230 12.74 -7.94 6.16
N PHE A 231 12.87 -8.38 4.92
CA PHE A 231 11.99 -7.94 3.83
C PHE A 231 12.01 -8.90 2.63
N ILE A 232 11.01 -8.75 1.77
CA ILE A 232 10.88 -9.48 0.50
C ILE A 232 10.85 -8.47 -0.64
N THR A 233 11.49 -8.83 -1.74
CA THR A 233 11.41 -8.06 -2.99
C THR A 233 10.99 -8.95 -4.15
N TRP A 234 10.34 -8.37 -5.16
CA TRP A 234 10.00 -9.09 -6.38
C TRP A 234 10.04 -8.24 -7.63
N SER A 235 10.04 -8.90 -8.79
CA SER A 235 10.10 -8.29 -10.12
C SER A 235 8.77 -8.41 -10.88
N ASP A 236 8.55 -7.49 -11.82
CA ASP A 236 7.40 -7.49 -12.75
C ASP A 236 7.76 -8.10 -14.12
N GLU A 237 8.80 -8.94 -14.16
CA GLU A 237 9.23 -9.59 -15.40
C GLU A 237 8.26 -10.71 -15.80
N GLU A 238 8.28 -11.11 -17.07
CA GLU A 238 7.44 -12.22 -17.58
C GLU A 238 7.65 -13.52 -16.78
N ILE A 239 8.90 -13.74 -16.36
CA ILE A 239 9.30 -14.81 -15.45
C ILE A 239 9.85 -14.14 -14.19
N PRO A 240 8.98 -13.89 -13.18
CA PRO A 240 9.35 -13.07 -12.05
C PRO A 240 10.27 -13.82 -11.09
N GLU A 241 10.88 -13.05 -10.20
CA GLU A 241 11.77 -13.53 -9.15
C GLU A 241 11.27 -12.98 -7.81
N ILE A 242 11.19 -13.84 -6.79
CA ILE A 242 10.90 -13.46 -5.40
C ILE A 242 12.19 -13.66 -4.62
N ILE A 243 12.64 -12.62 -3.93
CA ILE A 243 13.88 -12.63 -3.15
C ILE A 243 13.55 -12.36 -1.69
N ILE A 244 13.96 -13.28 -0.82
CA ILE A 244 13.87 -13.14 0.64
C ILE A 244 15.21 -12.64 1.15
N TRP A 245 15.20 -11.54 1.92
CA TRP A 245 16.40 -10.86 2.38
C TRP A 245 16.58 -10.96 3.89
N LYS A 246 17.75 -11.45 4.30
CA LYS A 246 18.24 -11.47 5.68
C LYS A 246 19.39 -10.49 5.86
N ILE A 247 19.35 -9.69 6.91
CA ILE A 247 20.45 -8.83 7.38
C ILE A 247 21.00 -9.48 8.65
N SER A 248 22.29 -9.77 8.69
CA SER A 248 22.96 -10.27 9.89
C SER A 248 23.31 -9.15 10.87
N GLU A 249 23.71 -9.53 12.08
CA GLU A 249 24.17 -8.60 13.12
C GLU A 249 25.37 -7.73 12.68
N ASN A 250 26.12 -8.16 11.67
CA ASN A 250 27.29 -7.44 11.13
C ASN A 250 26.93 -6.57 9.90
N ASP A 251 25.67 -6.17 9.74
CA ASP A 251 25.16 -5.43 8.58
C ASP A 251 25.38 -6.16 7.23
N GLN A 252 25.57 -7.48 7.25
CA GLN A 252 25.75 -8.27 6.03
C GLN A 252 24.41 -8.79 5.52
N TYR A 253 24.15 -8.54 4.24
CA TYR A 253 22.96 -9.01 3.57
C TYR A 253 23.16 -10.46 3.10
N PHE A 254 22.11 -11.25 3.17
CA PHE A 254 21.99 -12.59 2.63
C PHE A 254 20.66 -12.67 1.91
N CYS A 255 20.61 -13.41 0.81
CA CYS A 255 19.34 -13.59 0.13
C CYS A 255 19.14 -14.98 -0.45
N TRP A 256 17.88 -15.36 -0.50
CA TRP A 256 17.41 -16.51 -1.25
C TRP A 256 16.55 -16.02 -2.39
N ASN A 257 16.99 -16.28 -3.61
CA ASN A 257 16.27 -15.94 -4.83
C ASN A 257 15.47 -17.17 -5.29
N PHE A 258 14.18 -16.97 -5.53
CA PHE A 258 13.25 -17.94 -6.05
C PHE A 258 12.71 -17.44 -7.39
N LYS A 259 13.25 -17.99 -8.47
CA LYS A 259 12.86 -17.65 -9.85
C LYS A 259 11.78 -18.59 -10.34
N PHE A 260 10.68 -18.05 -10.88
CA PHE A 260 9.68 -18.88 -11.55
C PHE A 260 10.30 -19.56 -12.78
N THR A 261 9.81 -20.73 -13.16
CA THR A 261 10.26 -21.42 -14.39
C THR A 261 9.23 -21.35 -15.52
N ILE A 262 8.10 -20.69 -15.24
CA ILE A 262 7.01 -20.48 -16.19
C ILE A 262 6.58 -19.00 -16.16
N PRO A 263 6.01 -18.47 -17.24
CA PRO A 263 5.47 -17.12 -17.25
C PRO A 263 4.34 -16.94 -16.24
N VAL A 264 4.49 -15.95 -15.35
CA VAL A 264 3.52 -15.59 -14.32
C VAL A 264 3.62 -14.09 -14.06
N PHE A 265 2.50 -13.43 -13.86
CA PHE A 265 2.49 -12.03 -13.42
C PHE A 265 2.02 -11.93 -11.97
N ILE A 266 2.86 -11.36 -11.10
CA ILE A 266 2.52 -11.15 -9.68
C ILE A 266 1.69 -9.86 -9.57
N GLN A 267 0.37 -9.99 -9.40
CA GLN A 267 -0.51 -8.82 -9.26
C GLN A 267 -0.45 -8.22 -7.86
N ASN A 268 -0.25 -9.06 -6.83
CA ASN A 268 -0.09 -8.62 -5.45
C ASN A 268 0.73 -9.65 -4.66
N LEU A 269 1.54 -9.15 -3.73
CA LEU A 269 2.28 -9.91 -2.74
C LEU A 269 2.19 -9.15 -1.41
N SER A 270 1.77 -9.84 -0.34
CA SER A 270 1.81 -9.28 1.01
C SER A 270 2.23 -10.33 2.04
N ILE A 271 2.94 -9.89 3.07
CA ILE A 271 3.42 -10.73 4.17
C ILE A 271 2.41 -10.69 5.30
N ASP A 272 2.14 -11.84 5.92
CA ASP A 272 1.24 -11.93 7.08
C ASP A 272 1.87 -11.30 8.33
N HIS A 273 1.07 -11.10 9.39
CA HIS A 273 1.58 -10.46 10.61
C HIS A 273 2.62 -11.31 11.34
N SER A 274 2.64 -12.64 11.14
CA SER A 274 3.68 -13.49 11.73
C SER A 274 4.98 -13.51 10.93
N GLY A 275 4.99 -12.99 9.70
CA GLY A 275 6.12 -13.03 8.79
C GLY A 275 6.45 -14.42 8.25
N ARG A 276 5.59 -15.43 8.46
CA ARG A 276 5.80 -16.81 8.02
C ARG A 276 5.06 -17.17 6.74
N PHE A 277 4.04 -16.39 6.38
CA PHE A 277 3.22 -16.65 5.21
C PHE A 277 3.26 -15.46 4.26
N ILE A 278 3.24 -15.76 2.97
CA ILE A 278 3.01 -14.77 1.91
C ILE A 278 1.69 -15.06 1.21
N GLY A 279 0.88 -14.01 1.07
CA GLY A 279 -0.34 -14.01 0.28
C GLY A 279 0.00 -13.49 -1.10
N LEU A 280 -0.44 -14.21 -2.14
CA LEU A 280 -0.15 -13.88 -3.54
C LEU A 280 -1.42 -13.89 -4.37
N VAL A 281 -1.51 -12.94 -5.31
CA VAL A 281 -2.43 -13.03 -6.45
C VAL A 281 -1.59 -13.10 -7.72
N LEU A 282 -1.67 -14.24 -8.41
CA LEU A 282 -0.89 -14.54 -9.60
C LEU A 282 -1.80 -14.62 -10.83
N MET A 283 -1.36 -14.05 -11.94
CA MET A 283 -1.99 -14.24 -13.24
C MET A 283 -1.13 -15.19 -14.08
N VAL A 284 -1.74 -16.30 -14.53
CA VAL A 284 -1.09 -17.32 -15.36
C VAL A 284 -1.90 -17.50 -16.64
N GLY A 285 -1.38 -16.96 -17.75
CA GLY A 285 -2.18 -16.81 -18.96
C GLY A 285 -3.43 -15.97 -18.69
N PHE A 286 -4.61 -16.59 -18.76
CA PHE A 286 -5.91 -15.94 -18.48
C PHE A 286 -6.52 -16.36 -17.13
N LYS A 287 -5.80 -17.12 -16.31
CA LYS A 287 -6.29 -17.60 -15.01
C LYS A 287 -5.72 -16.74 -13.89
N THR A 288 -6.57 -16.29 -12.98
CA THR A 288 -6.16 -15.74 -11.69
C THR A 288 -6.05 -16.87 -10.67
N VAL A 289 -4.92 -16.95 -9.99
CA VAL A 289 -4.63 -17.92 -8.94
C VAL A 289 -4.37 -17.14 -7.65
N ILE A 290 -5.11 -17.46 -6.60
CA ILE A 290 -4.88 -16.89 -5.27
C ILE A 290 -4.13 -17.94 -4.47
N CYS A 291 -3.06 -17.51 -3.82
CA CYS A 291 -2.18 -18.39 -3.11
C CYS A 291 -1.88 -17.90 -1.69
N ILE A 292 -1.65 -18.86 -0.81
CA ILE A 292 -0.91 -18.66 0.43
C ILE A 292 0.31 -19.57 0.37
N TRP A 293 1.51 -19.03 0.55
CA TRP A 293 2.73 -19.83 0.65
C TRP A 293 3.34 -19.68 2.03
N GLU A 294 3.68 -20.81 2.66
CA GLU A 294 4.43 -20.84 3.91
C GLU A 294 5.92 -20.81 3.61
N ILE A 295 6.66 -19.93 4.28
CA ILE A 295 8.10 -19.82 4.16
C ILE A 295 8.73 -20.92 5.03
N VAL A 296 9.46 -21.83 4.39
CA VAL A 296 10.19 -22.92 5.04
C VAL A 296 11.68 -22.80 4.69
N GLU A 297 12.57 -23.43 5.48
CA GLU A 297 14.04 -23.32 5.31
C GLU A 297 14.50 -23.45 3.84
N ASP A 298 13.88 -24.39 3.10
CA ASP A 298 14.28 -24.71 1.74
C ASP A 298 13.38 -24.20 0.61
N GLY A 299 12.37 -23.39 0.90
CA GLY A 299 11.53 -22.76 -0.12
C GLY A 299 10.15 -22.41 0.39
N PHE A 300 9.13 -22.87 -0.33
CA PHE A 300 7.75 -22.54 -0.04
C PHE A 300 6.87 -23.79 -0.03
N GLU A 301 6.08 -23.96 1.02
CA GLU A 301 4.92 -24.85 0.94
C GLU A 301 3.76 -24.06 0.33
N GLN A 302 3.21 -24.55 -0.80
CA GLN A 302 2.32 -23.74 -1.64
C GLN A 302 0.87 -24.23 -1.57
N TYR A 303 -0.02 -23.34 -1.16
CA TYR A 303 -1.47 -23.53 -1.20
C TYR A 303 -2.03 -22.66 -2.32
N ASN A 304 -2.33 -23.26 -3.48
CA ASN A 304 -2.70 -22.54 -4.70
C ASN A 304 -4.09 -22.94 -5.19
N PHE A 305 -4.95 -21.96 -5.47
CA PHE A 305 -6.28 -22.21 -5.99
C PHE A 305 -6.67 -21.24 -7.09
N VAL A 306 -7.35 -21.76 -8.11
CA VAL A 306 -7.89 -20.96 -9.21
C VAL A 306 -9.09 -20.15 -8.71
N ALA A 307 -9.01 -18.85 -8.91
CA ALA A 307 -10.04 -17.88 -8.56
C ALA A 307 -11.03 -17.67 -9.71
N ASN A 308 -11.80 -18.73 -10.03
CA ASN A 308 -12.80 -18.67 -11.10
C ASN A 308 -13.87 -17.60 -10.78
N LYS A 309 -14.24 -16.80 -11.79
CA LYS A 309 -15.23 -15.70 -11.67
C LYS A 309 -14.80 -14.53 -10.77
N PHE A 310 -13.55 -14.43 -10.34
CA PHE A 310 -13.04 -13.33 -9.51
C PHE A 310 -13.05 -11.97 -10.23
N GLY A 311 -12.84 -11.98 -11.55
CA GLY A 311 -12.67 -10.75 -12.33
C GLY A 311 -11.25 -10.19 -12.20
N GLU A 312 -11.11 -8.89 -12.34
CA GLU A 312 -9.82 -8.20 -12.19
C GLU A 312 -9.54 -7.89 -10.71
N LEU A 313 -8.27 -7.95 -10.31
CA LEU A 313 -7.86 -7.62 -8.94
C LEU A 313 -8.00 -6.11 -8.70
N ILE A 314 -8.74 -5.74 -7.65
CA ILE A 314 -8.84 -4.37 -7.16
C ILE A 314 -7.82 -4.14 -6.04
N ASN A 315 -7.80 -5.03 -5.05
CA ASN A 315 -6.89 -4.96 -3.90
C ASN A 315 -6.74 -6.34 -3.24
N ALA A 316 -5.65 -6.58 -2.53
CA ALA A 316 -5.49 -7.74 -1.68
C ALA A 316 -4.58 -7.45 -0.49
N LYS A 317 -4.90 -8.05 0.67
CA LYS A 317 -4.11 -7.98 1.89
C LYS A 317 -4.51 -9.06 2.89
N TRP A 318 -3.70 -9.24 3.91
CA TRP A 318 -4.05 -10.04 5.08
C TRP A 318 -5.11 -9.34 5.94
N GLY A 319 -5.99 -10.13 6.54
CA GLY A 319 -7.05 -9.65 7.43
C GLY A 319 -7.42 -10.69 8.48
N SER A 320 -8.33 -10.31 9.38
CA SER A 320 -8.88 -11.25 10.37
C SER A 320 -9.72 -12.29 9.66
N SER A 321 -9.43 -13.56 9.92
CA SER A 321 -10.22 -14.64 9.35
C SER A 321 -11.64 -14.60 9.87
N MET A 322 -12.58 -14.88 8.98
CA MET A 322 -13.98 -15.07 9.32
C MET A 322 -14.28 -16.47 9.87
N THR A 323 -13.25 -17.29 10.10
CA THR A 323 -13.37 -18.64 10.66
C THR A 323 -12.66 -18.75 11.99
N ASP A 324 -13.28 -19.46 12.94
CA ASP A 324 -12.68 -19.73 14.25
C ASP A 324 -11.41 -20.59 14.18
N GLN A 325 -11.13 -21.21 13.03
CA GLN A 325 -10.04 -22.19 12.85
C GLN A 325 -8.67 -21.57 12.58
N CYS A 326 -8.61 -20.35 12.04
CA CYS A 326 -7.38 -19.65 11.75
C CYS A 326 -7.56 -18.18 12.11
N PRO A 327 -6.65 -17.52 12.83
CA PRO A 327 -6.85 -16.12 13.22
C PRO A 327 -6.75 -15.15 12.04
N GLU A 328 -5.98 -15.50 10.99
CA GLU A 328 -5.74 -14.65 9.82
C GLU A 328 -6.06 -15.38 8.53
N SER A 329 -6.42 -14.60 7.52
CA SER A 329 -6.66 -15.08 6.16
C SER A 329 -6.17 -14.07 5.14
N TYR A 330 -5.81 -14.57 3.97
CA TYR A 330 -5.44 -13.70 2.85
C TYR A 330 -6.70 -13.39 2.04
N MET A 331 -6.99 -12.10 1.86
CA MET A 331 -8.19 -11.66 1.18
C MET A 331 -7.85 -10.89 -0.07
N ALA A 332 -8.48 -11.26 -1.17
CA ALA A 332 -8.40 -10.57 -2.44
C ALA A 332 -9.78 -10.04 -2.82
N ILE A 333 -9.85 -8.75 -3.17
CA ILE A 333 -11.04 -8.09 -3.71
C ILE A 333 -10.87 -8.00 -5.21
N GLY A 334 -11.79 -8.57 -5.96
CA GLY A 334 -11.89 -8.44 -7.41
C GLY A 334 -13.19 -7.80 -7.84
N THR A 335 -13.30 -7.46 -9.13
CA THR A 335 -14.48 -6.75 -9.70
C THR A 335 -15.80 -7.50 -9.53
N ASN A 336 -15.76 -8.82 -9.31
CA ASN A 336 -16.97 -9.63 -9.14
C ASN A 336 -17.21 -10.08 -7.70
N GLY A 337 -16.18 -10.04 -6.85
CA GLY A 337 -16.31 -10.47 -5.47
C GLY A 337 -15.02 -10.48 -4.67
N ILE A 338 -15.15 -10.85 -3.41
CA ILE A 338 -14.05 -11.03 -2.46
C ILE A 338 -13.76 -12.52 -2.38
N ILE A 339 -12.49 -12.90 -2.37
CA ILE A 339 -12.04 -14.24 -2.02
C ILE A 339 -11.25 -14.17 -0.73
N GLU A 340 -11.54 -15.07 0.20
CA GLU A 340 -10.79 -15.31 1.42
C GLU A 340 -10.17 -16.68 1.26
N HIS A 341 -8.86 -16.70 1.38
CA HIS A 341 -8.07 -17.90 1.36
C HIS A 341 -7.65 -18.21 2.80
N VAL A 342 -8.01 -19.41 3.26
CA VAL A 342 -7.59 -19.96 4.56
C VAL A 342 -6.95 -21.31 4.29
N MET A 343 -5.64 -21.32 4.05
CA MET A 343 -4.80 -22.50 3.74
C MET A 343 -5.43 -23.51 2.78
N THR A 344 -6.28 -24.41 3.27
CA THR A 344 -6.90 -25.48 2.46
C THR A 344 -8.25 -25.11 1.86
N THR A 345 -8.81 -23.95 2.18
CA THR A 345 -10.16 -23.54 1.77
C THR A 345 -10.18 -22.16 1.12
N LEU A 346 -11.08 -22.01 0.13
CA LEU A 346 -11.47 -20.72 -0.40
C LEU A 346 -12.94 -20.44 -0.09
N LYS A 347 -13.20 -19.19 0.27
CA LYS A 347 -14.55 -18.65 0.39
C LYS A 347 -14.71 -17.46 -0.54
N PHE A 348 -15.91 -17.33 -1.11
CA PHE A 348 -16.22 -16.23 -2.01
C PHE A 348 -17.46 -15.48 -1.56
N TRP A 349 -17.39 -14.16 -1.66
CA TRP A 349 -18.50 -13.24 -1.49
C TRP A 349 -18.65 -12.47 -2.79
N ASN A 350 -19.88 -12.30 -3.27
CA ASN A 350 -20.14 -11.38 -4.39
C ASN A 350 -19.78 -9.95 -3.99
N GLN A 351 -19.49 -9.07 -4.96
CA GLN A 351 -19.42 -7.63 -4.68
C GLN A 351 -20.80 -7.10 -4.22
N PRO A 352 -20.85 -6.14 -3.29
CA PRO A 352 -22.05 -5.34 -3.06
C PRO A 352 -22.48 -4.56 -4.32
N PRO A 353 -23.75 -4.11 -4.42
CA PRO A 353 -24.26 -3.26 -5.50
C PRO A 353 -23.36 -2.04 -5.76
N ILE A 354 -22.83 -1.43 -4.70
CA ILE A 354 -21.78 -0.43 -4.81
C ILE A 354 -20.43 -1.07 -4.50
N GLU A 355 -19.63 -1.26 -5.55
CA GLU A 355 -18.33 -1.92 -5.50
C GLU A 355 -17.43 -1.46 -4.36
N MET A 356 -16.94 -2.44 -3.61
CA MET A 356 -15.94 -2.29 -2.56
C MET A 356 -14.56 -2.14 -3.19
N THR A 357 -13.84 -1.12 -2.72
CA THR A 357 -12.51 -0.79 -3.22
C THR A 357 -11.39 -1.10 -2.24
N ASN A 358 -11.69 -1.11 -0.94
CA ASN A 358 -10.74 -1.43 0.14
C ASN A 358 -11.50 -1.80 1.42
N PHE A 359 -10.88 -2.49 2.36
CA PHE A 359 -11.52 -2.92 3.61
C PHE A 359 -10.57 -2.91 4.79
N THR A 360 -11.08 -2.89 6.02
CA THR A 360 -10.31 -3.13 7.24
C THR A 360 -11.13 -3.93 8.23
N ASP A 361 -10.45 -4.77 9.00
CA ASP A 361 -11.07 -5.53 10.07
C ASP A 361 -10.82 -4.83 11.40
N LEU A 362 -11.88 -4.64 12.17
CA LEU A 362 -11.74 -4.24 13.57
C LEU A 362 -11.58 -5.48 14.46
N ASN A 363 -12.31 -6.54 14.10
CA ASN A 363 -12.27 -7.85 14.74
C ASN A 363 -12.87 -8.87 13.76
N GLN A 364 -12.89 -10.15 14.15
CA GLN A 364 -13.44 -11.26 13.36
C GLN A 364 -14.92 -11.08 12.94
N LEU A 365 -15.68 -10.18 13.56
CA LEU A 365 -17.12 -10.00 13.31
C LEU A 365 -17.48 -8.65 12.68
N THR A 366 -16.54 -7.70 12.63
CA THR A 366 -16.80 -6.31 12.25
C THR A 366 -15.77 -5.87 11.21
N ARG A 367 -16.22 -5.82 9.96
CA ARG A 367 -15.42 -5.35 8.82
C ARG A 367 -15.97 -4.04 8.31
N PHE A 368 -15.09 -3.08 8.08
CA PHE A 368 -15.41 -1.84 7.40
C PHE A 368 -14.87 -1.88 5.98
N TYR A 369 -15.54 -1.20 5.07
CA TYR A 369 -15.07 -1.06 3.70
C TYR A 369 -15.36 0.31 3.12
N MET A 370 -14.50 0.72 2.19
CA MET A 370 -14.73 1.90 1.37
C MET A 370 -15.33 1.46 0.05
N ASN A 371 -16.39 2.13 -0.37
CA ASN A 371 -16.97 1.93 -1.69
C ASN A 371 -16.36 2.91 -2.71
N LYS A 372 -16.66 2.69 -4.00
CA LYS A 372 -16.19 3.59 -5.09
C LYS A 372 -16.65 5.04 -4.98
N ASN A 373 -17.67 5.34 -4.17
CA ASN A 373 -18.15 6.70 -3.91
C ASN A 373 -17.45 7.37 -2.72
N ARG A 374 -16.44 6.71 -2.10
CA ARG A 374 -15.69 7.19 -0.93
C ARG A 374 -16.52 7.27 0.34
N GLU A 375 -17.50 6.38 0.47
CA GLU A 375 -18.28 6.22 1.68
C GLU A 375 -17.74 5.05 2.49
N LEU A 376 -17.66 5.22 3.81
CA LEU A 376 -17.30 4.15 4.75
C LEU A 376 -18.57 3.37 5.10
N HIS A 377 -18.56 2.09 4.80
CA HIS A 377 -19.63 1.14 5.12
C HIS A 377 -19.11 0.08 6.10
N VAL A 378 -20.03 -0.60 6.78
CA VAL A 378 -19.69 -1.74 7.66
C VAL A 378 -20.46 -2.96 7.18
N ILE A 379 -19.81 -4.12 7.22
CA ILE A 379 -20.39 -5.38 6.84
C ILE A 379 -20.90 -6.06 8.10
N ASP A 380 -22.21 -6.37 8.11
CA ASP A 380 -22.79 -7.25 9.10
C ASP A 380 -22.51 -8.72 8.71
N LEU A 381 -21.78 -9.43 9.56
CA LEU A 381 -21.42 -10.83 9.37
C LEU A 381 -22.31 -11.81 10.18
N ALA A 382 -23.34 -11.35 10.90
CA ALA A 382 -24.27 -12.24 11.61
C ALA A 382 -25.68 -12.29 10.99
N ASP A 383 -26.13 -13.53 10.77
CA ASP A 383 -27.52 -13.99 10.62
C ASP A 383 -28.33 -13.61 9.37
N PHE A 384 -27.72 -13.07 8.31
CA PHE A 384 -28.35 -13.08 6.99
C PHE A 384 -28.05 -14.36 6.23
N ASP A 385 -28.89 -15.36 6.52
CA ASP A 385 -29.13 -16.58 5.76
C ASP A 385 -27.88 -17.45 5.50
N ARG A 386 -27.90 -18.70 5.97
CA ARG A 386 -26.89 -19.72 5.62
C ARG A 386 -26.76 -19.93 4.10
N HIS A 387 -27.62 -19.31 3.30
CA HIS A 387 -27.67 -19.35 1.83
C HIS A 387 -27.06 -18.10 1.15
N GLN A 388 -26.68 -17.05 1.90
CA GLN A 388 -26.05 -15.81 1.39
C GLN A 388 -24.69 -15.47 2.03
N GLY A 389 -24.27 -16.22 3.05
CA GLY A 389 -22.90 -16.16 3.57
C GLY A 389 -21.83 -16.59 2.56
N PRO A 390 -20.53 -16.55 2.92
CA PRO A 390 -19.47 -16.98 2.04
C PRO A 390 -19.80 -18.34 1.43
N ILE A 391 -19.87 -18.38 0.11
CA ILE A 391 -20.06 -19.65 -0.57
C ILE A 391 -18.70 -20.33 -0.51
N THR A 392 -18.61 -21.44 0.22
CA THR A 392 -17.47 -22.33 0.11
C THR A 392 -17.42 -22.82 -1.34
N ILE A 393 -16.51 -22.27 -2.12
CA ILE A 393 -16.27 -22.75 -3.47
C ILE A 393 -15.47 -24.03 -3.31
N SER A 394 -15.87 -25.11 -3.99
CA SER A 394 -14.96 -26.26 -4.18
C SER A 394 -13.82 -25.78 -5.07
N PRO A 395 -12.65 -25.45 -4.49
CA PRO A 395 -11.69 -24.67 -5.22
C PRO A 395 -10.90 -25.59 -6.14
N GLU A 396 -10.75 -25.20 -7.41
CA GLU A 396 -9.88 -25.90 -8.35
C GLU A 396 -8.44 -25.69 -7.88
N LYS A 397 -7.84 -26.72 -7.29
CA LYS A 397 -6.43 -26.68 -6.88
C LYS A 397 -5.55 -26.43 -8.10
N TYR A 398 -4.68 -25.45 -8.00
CA TYR A 398 -3.64 -25.22 -8.99
C TYR A 398 -2.37 -25.96 -8.56
N PRO A 399 -1.61 -26.58 -9.48
CA PRO A 399 -0.36 -27.25 -9.11
C PRO A 399 0.64 -26.26 -8.46
N PRO A 400 1.59 -26.77 -7.65
CA PRO A 400 2.69 -25.96 -7.16
C PRO A 400 3.45 -25.31 -8.32
N PHE A 401 3.80 -24.03 -8.16
CA PHE A 401 4.62 -23.29 -9.09
C PHE A 401 6.06 -23.79 -9.00
N PRO A 402 6.67 -24.22 -10.11
CA PRO A 402 8.06 -24.67 -10.13
C PRO A 402 9.01 -23.48 -10.02
N LEU A 403 9.83 -23.47 -8.96
CA LEU A 403 10.78 -22.41 -8.62
C LEU A 403 12.22 -22.93 -8.69
N LEU A 404 13.12 -22.16 -9.30
CA LEU A 404 14.56 -22.34 -9.19
C LEU A 404 15.07 -21.52 -8.00
N LYS A 405 15.65 -22.20 -7.02
CA LYS A 405 16.27 -21.57 -5.85
C LYS A 405 17.75 -21.30 -6.13
N ALA A 406 18.19 -20.07 -5.90
CA ALA A 406 19.58 -19.69 -5.80
C ALA A 406 19.83 -19.06 -4.43
N LYS A 407 20.89 -19.50 -3.74
CA LYS A 407 21.34 -18.90 -2.48
C LYS A 407 22.58 -18.08 -2.77
N TYR A 408 22.53 -16.79 -2.47
CA TYR A 408 23.68 -15.91 -2.61
C TYR A 408 24.18 -15.55 -1.21
N SER A 409 25.40 -15.97 -0.91
CA SER A 409 26.07 -15.79 0.39
C SER A 409 27.30 -14.89 0.31
N ASP A 410 27.52 -14.21 -0.82
CA ASP A 410 28.74 -13.45 -1.02
C ASP A 410 28.67 -12.09 -0.31
N ASN A 411 29.82 -11.67 0.21
CA ASN A 411 30.00 -10.38 0.87
C ASN A 411 29.54 -9.24 -0.06
N TYR A 412 28.36 -8.68 0.18
CA TYR A 412 27.89 -7.54 -0.57
C TYR A 412 28.78 -6.32 -0.29
N GLU A 413 29.13 -5.59 -1.34
CA GLU A 413 29.87 -4.34 -1.23
C GLU A 413 29.02 -3.33 -0.46
N THR A 414 29.35 -3.13 0.82
CA THR A 414 28.83 -2.03 1.63
C THR A 414 29.39 -0.72 1.09
N SER A 415 28.68 -0.17 0.12
CA SER A 415 29.00 1.13 -0.47
C SER A 415 28.42 2.25 0.39
N THR A 416 29.16 2.62 1.43
CA THR A 416 28.85 3.86 2.17
C THR A 416 29.20 5.07 1.29
N GLY A 417 28.29 6.04 1.23
CA GLY A 417 28.46 7.22 0.36
C GLY A 417 28.16 6.96 -1.12
N MET A 418 27.35 5.96 -1.48
CA MET A 418 26.75 5.91 -2.82
C MET A 418 25.60 6.90 -2.92
N HIS A 419 25.69 7.78 -3.93
CA HIS A 419 24.77 8.89 -4.06
C HIS A 419 23.62 8.53 -4.99
N LEU A 420 22.48 8.24 -4.38
CA LEU A 420 21.21 8.02 -5.08
C LEU A 420 20.68 9.30 -5.74
N TYR A 421 21.26 10.45 -5.39
CA TYR A 421 20.98 11.75 -5.97
C TYR A 421 21.51 11.85 -7.40
N ARG A 422 20.68 12.30 -8.34
CA ARG A 422 21.10 12.56 -9.74
C ARG A 422 21.08 14.06 -10.03
N CYS A 423 22.00 14.51 -10.86
CA CYS A 423 22.05 15.88 -11.35
C CYS A 423 20.74 16.22 -12.06
N CYS A 424 20.07 17.29 -11.65
CA CYS A 424 18.80 17.68 -12.27
C CYS A 424 18.95 18.06 -13.75
N ASN A 425 20.14 18.52 -14.15
CA ASN A 425 20.50 18.80 -15.53
C ASN A 425 20.92 17.53 -16.30
N CYS A 426 22.07 16.95 -15.95
CA CYS A 426 22.71 15.90 -16.76
C CYS A 426 22.39 14.47 -16.31
N ARG A 427 21.60 14.29 -15.25
CA ARG A 427 21.19 12.99 -14.68
C ARG A 427 22.32 12.11 -14.14
N MET A 428 23.57 12.58 -14.12
CA MET A 428 24.70 11.87 -13.52
C MET A 428 24.52 11.71 -12.00
N PRO A 429 24.83 10.55 -11.41
CA PRO A 429 24.87 10.36 -9.96
C PRO A 429 25.80 11.38 -9.27
N LEU A 430 25.43 11.86 -8.09
CA LEU A 430 26.01 13.07 -7.47
C LEU A 430 26.87 12.80 -6.24
N ILE A 431 28.20 12.75 -6.37
CA ILE A 431 29.10 12.48 -5.23
C ILE A 431 29.13 13.62 -4.19
N HIS A 432 29.06 14.87 -4.62
CA HIS A 432 28.86 15.99 -3.69
C HIS A 432 27.88 16.94 -4.36
N PRO A 433 26.57 16.78 -4.12
CA PRO A 433 25.58 17.56 -4.82
C PRO A 433 25.75 19.04 -4.47
N LEU A 434 25.89 19.87 -5.49
CA LEU A 434 25.63 21.30 -5.36
C LEU A 434 24.12 21.48 -5.23
N VAL A 435 23.66 21.79 -4.02
CA VAL A 435 22.25 22.04 -3.74
C VAL A 435 21.94 23.50 -4.02
N SER A 436 20.96 23.75 -4.89
CA SER A 436 20.41 25.08 -5.14
C SER A 436 19.03 25.18 -4.54
N ARG A 437 18.80 26.25 -3.79
CA ARG A 437 17.51 26.57 -3.18
C ARG A 437 17.01 27.92 -3.67
N SER A 438 15.70 28.03 -3.89
CA SER A 438 15.06 29.33 -4.06
C SER A 438 15.06 30.10 -2.74
N GLU A 439 14.96 31.44 -2.81
CA GLU A 439 15.00 32.30 -1.62
C GLU A 439 13.86 32.02 -0.63
N ASP A 440 12.71 31.59 -1.14
CA ASP A 440 11.54 31.16 -0.36
C ASP A 440 11.64 29.71 0.15
N GLY A 441 12.72 28.99 -0.19
CA GLY A 441 12.91 27.58 0.15
C GLY A 441 11.95 26.61 -0.55
N ILE A 442 11.08 27.09 -1.43
CA ILE A 442 10.04 26.30 -2.10
C ILE A 442 10.63 25.33 -3.13
N PHE A 443 11.82 25.61 -3.67
CA PHE A 443 12.44 24.75 -4.68
C PHE A 443 13.84 24.34 -4.24
N GLU A 444 14.10 23.04 -4.22
CA GLU A 444 15.42 22.48 -3.96
C GLU A 444 15.82 21.52 -5.09
N GLN A 445 17.00 21.71 -5.67
CA GLN A 445 17.52 20.89 -6.77
C GLN A 445 19.00 20.60 -6.56
N CYS A 446 19.45 19.42 -6.97
CA CYS A 446 20.84 18.97 -6.82
C CYS A 446 21.58 18.92 -8.18
N TYR A 447 22.82 19.39 -8.21
CA TYR A 447 23.64 19.45 -9.42
C TYR A 447 25.01 18.82 -9.20
N CYS A 448 25.59 18.23 -10.26
CA CYS A 448 26.96 17.71 -10.20
C CYS A 448 28.01 18.83 -10.33
N SER A 449 27.62 19.98 -10.84
CA SER A 449 28.50 21.11 -11.06
C SER A 449 27.70 22.41 -11.14
N ARG A 450 28.40 23.53 -10.90
CA ARG A 450 27.85 24.88 -11.09
C ARG A 450 27.43 25.13 -12.54
N GLU A 451 28.05 24.47 -13.49
CA GLU A 451 27.67 24.55 -14.91
C GLU A 451 26.32 23.89 -15.16
N CYS A 452 26.09 22.70 -14.59
CA CYS A 452 24.79 22.03 -14.67
C CYS A 452 23.69 22.86 -14.00
N GLN A 453 23.99 23.46 -12.84
CA GLN A 453 23.09 24.40 -12.18
C GLN A 453 22.76 25.59 -13.09
N LYS A 454 23.77 26.28 -13.62
CA LYS A 454 23.58 27.45 -14.49
C LYS A 454 22.76 27.15 -15.75
N LYS A 455 22.90 25.95 -16.31
CA LYS A 455 22.16 25.52 -17.50
C LYS A 455 20.68 25.19 -17.19
N HIS A 456 20.43 24.49 -16.09
CA HIS A 456 19.08 24.01 -15.76
C HIS A 456 18.26 25.00 -14.97
N TRP A 457 18.86 25.74 -14.03
CA TRP A 457 18.13 26.59 -13.08
C TRP A 457 17.26 27.67 -13.75
N PRO A 458 17.72 28.39 -14.79
CA PRO A 458 16.87 29.37 -15.48
C PRO A 458 15.65 28.71 -16.15
N ILE A 459 15.84 27.54 -16.76
CA ILE A 459 14.76 26.77 -17.41
C ILE A 459 13.75 26.28 -16.37
N PHE A 460 14.26 25.77 -15.25
CA PHE A 460 13.44 25.30 -14.15
C PHE A 460 12.60 26.44 -13.53
N MET A 461 13.20 27.60 -13.29
CA MET A 461 12.51 28.79 -12.77
C MET A 461 11.47 29.31 -13.76
N ALA A 462 11.81 29.42 -15.05
CA ALA A 462 10.87 29.84 -16.10
C ALA A 462 9.68 28.88 -16.25
N ALA A 463 9.87 27.58 -16.03
CA ALA A 463 8.78 26.61 -16.05
C ALA A 463 7.89 26.63 -14.80
N LYS A 464 8.37 27.21 -13.69
CA LYS A 464 7.68 27.23 -12.38
C LYS A 464 7.13 28.59 -11.99
N GLN A 465 7.61 29.68 -12.57
CA GLN A 465 6.93 30.97 -12.54
C GLN A 465 5.77 30.91 -13.54
N ALA A 466 4.54 31.03 -13.06
CA ALA A 466 3.41 31.32 -13.95
C ALA A 466 3.80 32.55 -14.76
N GLY A 467 3.78 32.45 -16.09
CA GLY A 467 4.15 33.55 -16.96
C GLY A 467 3.26 34.76 -16.71
N PHE A 468 3.74 35.68 -15.88
CA PHE A 468 3.44 37.09 -16.03
C PHE A 468 4.16 37.55 -17.29
N PHE A 469 3.64 37.15 -18.45
CA PHE A 469 3.73 38.03 -19.60
C PHE A 469 2.66 39.07 -19.36
N ASP A 470 3.02 40.11 -18.60
CA ASP A 470 2.27 41.36 -18.65
C ASP A 470 2.21 41.75 -20.12
N ALA A 471 0.99 41.80 -20.63
CA ALA A 471 0.68 42.34 -21.94
C ALA A 471 0.88 43.86 -21.91
N GLU A 472 2.12 44.30 -21.82
CA GLU A 472 2.55 45.67 -22.10
C GLU A 472 3.79 45.63 -23.02
N MET A 473 3.64 44.96 -24.16
CA MET A 473 4.29 45.46 -25.38
C MET A 473 3.41 46.58 -25.91
N GLU A 474 3.58 47.80 -25.38
CA GLU A 474 3.18 48.99 -26.11
C GLU A 474 3.90 48.99 -27.46
N PHE A 475 3.11 48.88 -28.51
CA PHE A 475 3.51 49.16 -29.87
C PHE A 475 4.01 50.60 -29.95
N ALA A 476 5.32 50.79 -29.95
CA ALA A 476 5.93 51.96 -30.56
C ALA A 476 5.77 51.87 -32.09
N THR A 477 4.58 52.20 -32.59
CA THR A 477 4.40 52.59 -34.00
C THR A 477 4.28 54.10 -34.08
N HIS A 478 5.31 54.71 -34.66
CA HIS A 478 5.33 55.94 -35.45
C HIS A 478 4.40 57.11 -35.06
N THR A 479 5.02 58.20 -34.57
CA THR A 479 5.12 59.49 -35.31
C THR A 479 6.40 60.19 -34.94
#